data_AF-S9NXR5-F1
#
_entry.id   AF-S9NXR5-F1
#
_cell.length_a   1.000
_cell.length_b   1.000
_cell.length_c   1.000
_cell.angle_alpha   90.00
_cell.angle_beta   90.00
_cell.angle_gamma   90.00
#
_symmetry.space_group_name_H-M   'P 1'
#
loop_
_entity.id
_entity.type
_entity.pdbx_description
1 polymer ?
#
loop_
_entity_poly.entity_id
_entity_poly.type
_entity_poly.pdbx_seq_one_letter_code
_entity_poly.pdbx_strand_id
1 'polypeptide(L)'
;MERPASPADHALSLSAPPRHPAQPIPDLATVLATGERGDYAAAVRLGAALPEDQRGPALASVFGRWASQDRSAAATAALALTDTLARDIAWSAVVQQWAPADPATLASYASDLPPGAVRNIALDSALGHWLESDPPAAIAWVEALPSSPEDDVIVARIAQHPGLIGSQPELAIAWAEAIRDPVLRSRTLGTVVREWRDINPAAAEHYARTSPELTPGEREDILVGERFTPHP
;
A
#
# COMPACT_ATOMS: atom_id res chain seq x y z
N MET A 1 -29.77 -78.61 -34.29
CA MET A 1 -30.77 -78.63 -33.20
C MET A 1 -30.30 -77.61 -32.16
N GLU A 2 -31.24 -76.84 -31.61
CA GLU A 2 -31.09 -75.77 -30.60
C GLU A 2 -30.68 -74.34 -31.03
N ARG A 3 -31.63 -73.41 -30.84
CA ARG A 3 -31.47 -71.97 -30.53
C ARG A 3 -31.69 -71.82 -29.00
N PRO A 4 -31.51 -70.66 -28.31
CA PRO A 4 -30.73 -69.42 -28.55
C PRO A 4 -29.96 -68.92 -27.29
N ALA A 5 -29.23 -67.79 -27.37
CA ALA A 5 -29.17 -66.78 -26.30
C ALA A 5 -28.77 -65.39 -26.85
N SER A 6 -29.58 -64.39 -26.51
CA SER A 6 -29.29 -62.94 -26.40
C SER A 6 -29.53 -62.61 -24.91
N PRO A 7 -28.94 -61.62 -24.21
CA PRO A 7 -28.60 -60.26 -24.68
C PRO A 7 -27.41 -59.56 -23.93
N ALA A 8 -27.26 -58.25 -24.19
CA ALA A 8 -26.85 -57.20 -23.24
C ALA A 8 -25.35 -56.90 -22.99
N ASP A 9 -25.11 -55.60 -22.90
CA ASP A 9 -23.99 -54.90 -22.24
C ASP A 9 -22.60 -54.87 -22.90
N HIS A 10 -22.48 -54.06 -23.96
CA HIS A 10 -21.22 -53.34 -24.22
C HIS A 10 -21.26 -51.97 -23.52
N ALA A 11 -21.17 -51.96 -22.20
CA ALA A 11 -20.72 -50.78 -21.46
C ALA A 11 -19.19 -50.80 -21.42
N LEU A 12 -18.56 -49.99 -22.28
CA LEU A 12 -17.14 -49.70 -22.19
C LEU A 12 -16.88 -49.05 -20.83
N SER A 13 -16.26 -49.83 -19.94
CA SER A 13 -15.78 -49.41 -18.63
C SER A 13 -14.79 -48.25 -18.81
N LEU A 14 -15.26 -47.03 -18.59
CA LEU A 14 -14.40 -45.86 -18.37
C LEU A 14 -13.64 -46.10 -17.06
N SER A 15 -12.45 -46.68 -17.17
CA SER A 15 -11.51 -46.76 -16.07
C SER A 15 -11.20 -45.33 -15.62
N ALA A 16 -11.67 -44.94 -14.43
CA ALA A 16 -11.31 -43.68 -13.83
C ALA A 16 -9.78 -43.57 -13.73
N PRO A 17 -9.17 -42.40 -14.02
CA PRO A 17 -7.74 -42.23 -13.81
C PRO A 17 -7.40 -42.44 -12.32
N PRO A 18 -6.17 -42.88 -11.99
CA PRO A 18 -5.77 -43.07 -10.60
C PRO A 18 -5.95 -41.75 -9.85
N ARG A 19 -6.69 -41.79 -8.74
CA ARG A 19 -6.74 -40.69 -7.77
C ARG A 19 -5.32 -40.54 -7.23
N HIS A 20 -4.60 -39.51 -7.66
CA HIS A 20 -3.42 -39.07 -6.94
C HIS A 20 -3.82 -38.89 -5.47
N PRO A 21 -3.07 -39.43 -4.49
CA PRO A 21 -3.36 -39.16 -3.10
C PRO A 21 -3.36 -37.63 -2.92
N ALA A 22 -4.41 -37.11 -2.27
CA ALA A 22 -4.42 -35.71 -1.87
C ALA A 22 -3.12 -35.45 -1.11
N GLN A 23 -2.28 -34.56 -1.64
CA GLN A 23 -1.06 -34.15 -0.94
C GLN A 23 -1.46 -33.70 0.48
N PRO A 24 -0.72 -34.10 1.52
CA PRO A 24 -1.05 -33.69 2.88
C PRO A 24 -1.11 -32.15 2.94
N ILE A 25 -2.13 -31.62 3.61
CA ILE A 25 -2.25 -30.18 3.85
C ILE A 25 -0.96 -29.75 4.56
N PRO A 26 -0.21 -28.76 4.03
CA PRO A 26 1.02 -28.32 4.67
C PRO A 26 0.72 -27.77 6.07
N ASP A 27 1.67 -27.91 6.99
CA ASP A 27 1.63 -27.19 8.25
C ASP A 27 2.41 -25.86 8.16
N LEU A 28 2.16 -24.95 9.11
CA LEU A 28 2.83 -23.65 9.16
C LEU A 28 4.37 -23.81 9.22
N ALA A 29 4.86 -24.81 9.94
CA ALA A 29 6.30 -25.08 10.06
C ALA A 29 6.94 -25.38 8.70
N THR A 30 6.27 -26.16 7.86
CA THR A 30 6.73 -26.50 6.50
C THR A 30 6.75 -25.26 5.61
N VAL A 31 5.75 -24.39 5.70
CA VAL A 31 5.72 -23.11 4.97
C VAL A 31 6.93 -22.25 5.33
N LEU A 32 7.13 -22.02 6.63
CA LEU A 32 8.20 -21.18 7.13
C LEU A 32 9.56 -21.77 6.73
N ALA A 33 9.82 -23.06 7.03
CA ALA A 33 11.06 -23.76 6.69
C ALA A 33 11.39 -23.73 5.19
N THR A 34 10.38 -23.67 4.33
CA THR A 34 10.55 -23.54 2.88
C THR A 34 10.99 -22.12 2.51
N GLY A 35 10.37 -21.11 3.11
CA GLY A 35 10.82 -19.71 2.99
C GLY A 35 12.21 -19.46 3.58
N GLU A 36 12.59 -20.16 4.65
CA GLU A 36 13.95 -20.04 5.23
C GLU A 36 15.04 -20.54 4.29
N ARG A 37 14.71 -21.53 3.45
CA ARG A 37 15.60 -22.08 2.43
C ARG A 37 15.66 -21.23 1.16
N GLY A 38 14.90 -20.12 1.10
CA GLY A 38 14.83 -19.21 -0.05
C GLY A 38 13.88 -19.68 -1.16
N ASP A 39 13.15 -20.78 -0.98
CA ASP A 39 12.15 -21.24 -1.95
C ASP A 39 10.81 -20.51 -1.72
N TYR A 40 10.81 -19.20 -1.95
CA TYR A 40 9.67 -18.35 -1.68
C TYR A 40 8.46 -18.69 -2.54
N ALA A 41 8.66 -19.13 -3.79
CA ALA A 41 7.57 -19.55 -4.66
C ALA A 41 6.85 -20.79 -4.09
N ALA A 42 7.59 -21.79 -3.62
CA ALA A 42 6.97 -22.93 -2.96
C ALA A 42 6.34 -22.52 -1.62
N ALA A 43 6.99 -21.69 -0.82
CA ALA A 43 6.47 -21.21 0.46
C ALA A 43 5.13 -20.48 0.29
N VAL A 44 5.00 -19.59 -0.69
CA VAL A 44 3.75 -18.87 -0.98
C VAL A 44 2.63 -19.84 -1.37
N ARG A 45 2.90 -20.81 -2.25
CA ARG A 45 1.89 -21.82 -2.62
C ARG A 45 1.43 -22.65 -1.43
N LEU A 46 2.36 -23.08 -0.58
CA LEU A 46 2.04 -23.86 0.61
C LEU A 46 1.27 -23.01 1.63
N GLY A 47 1.67 -21.76 1.84
CA GLY A 47 0.98 -20.79 2.69
C GLY A 47 -0.45 -20.54 2.25
N ALA A 48 -0.72 -20.44 0.95
CA ALA A 48 -2.06 -20.27 0.41
C ALA A 48 -2.97 -21.51 0.64
N ALA A 49 -2.39 -22.69 0.84
CA ALA A 49 -3.13 -23.94 1.09
C ALA A 49 -3.46 -24.16 2.59
N LEU A 50 -2.97 -23.30 3.49
CA LEU A 50 -3.24 -23.41 4.93
C LEU A 50 -4.72 -23.16 5.28
N PRO A 51 -5.15 -23.51 6.50
CA PRO A 51 -6.39 -23.01 7.10
C PRO A 51 -6.46 -21.47 7.06
N GLU A 52 -7.65 -20.91 6.90
CA GLU A 52 -7.87 -19.47 6.66
C GLU A 52 -7.23 -18.58 7.75
N ASP A 53 -7.33 -18.99 9.01
CA ASP A 53 -6.73 -18.32 10.17
C ASP A 53 -5.19 -18.28 10.12
N GLN A 54 -4.56 -19.20 9.39
CA GLN A 54 -3.11 -19.32 9.29
C GLN A 54 -2.53 -18.73 7.99
N ARG A 55 -3.34 -18.57 6.94
CA ARG A 55 -2.88 -18.06 5.63
C ARG A 55 -2.24 -16.69 5.73
N GLY A 56 -2.93 -15.74 6.38
CA GLY A 56 -2.46 -14.37 6.50
C GLY A 56 -1.11 -14.27 7.22
N PRO A 57 -1.00 -14.77 8.46
CA PRO A 57 0.27 -14.78 9.21
C PRO A 57 1.42 -15.49 8.48
N ALA A 58 1.13 -16.62 7.82
CA ALA A 58 2.12 -17.34 7.03
C ALA A 58 2.64 -16.52 5.85
N LEU A 59 1.72 -15.92 5.06
CA LEU A 59 2.09 -15.06 3.93
C LEU A 59 2.89 -13.85 4.38
N ALA A 60 2.48 -13.17 5.45
CA ALA A 60 3.21 -12.03 6.01
C ALA A 60 4.65 -12.43 6.40
N SER A 61 4.83 -13.59 7.04
CA SER A 61 6.15 -14.09 7.44
C SER A 61 7.04 -14.42 6.23
N VAL A 62 6.47 -15.08 5.22
CA VAL A 62 7.19 -15.45 3.99
C VAL A 62 7.62 -14.20 3.22
N PHE A 63 6.71 -13.25 2.99
CA PHE A 63 7.00 -12.04 2.23
C PHE A 63 7.91 -11.06 2.98
N GLY A 64 7.77 -10.93 4.30
CA GLY A 64 8.72 -10.13 5.10
C GLY A 64 10.15 -10.70 5.01
N ARG A 65 10.29 -12.02 5.08
CA ARG A 65 11.60 -12.67 4.90
C ARG A 65 12.12 -12.57 3.48
N TRP A 66 11.26 -12.68 2.48
CA TRP A 66 11.68 -12.48 1.10
C TRP A 66 12.19 -11.05 0.90
N ALA A 67 11.43 -10.06 1.35
CA ALA A 67 11.81 -8.65 1.24
C ALA A 67 13.12 -8.33 1.98
N SER A 68 13.48 -9.04 3.04
CA SER A 68 14.76 -8.81 3.72
C SER A 68 15.97 -9.24 2.89
N GLN A 69 15.77 -10.13 1.91
CA GLN A 69 16.79 -10.58 0.97
C GLN A 69 16.70 -9.87 -0.38
N ASP A 70 15.48 -9.76 -0.93
CA ASP A 70 15.19 -9.15 -2.22
C ASP A 70 13.82 -8.45 -2.19
N ARG A 71 13.86 -7.14 -1.98
CA ARG A 71 12.67 -6.28 -1.86
C ARG A 71 11.88 -6.20 -3.16
N SER A 72 12.58 -6.12 -4.30
CA SER A 72 11.94 -5.94 -5.62
C SER A 72 11.25 -7.22 -6.07
N ALA A 73 11.90 -8.38 -5.88
CA ALA A 73 11.29 -9.66 -6.19
C ALA A 73 10.08 -9.94 -5.27
N ALA A 74 10.20 -9.67 -3.97
CA ALA A 74 9.11 -9.83 -3.02
C ALA A 74 7.92 -8.91 -3.35
N ALA A 75 8.19 -7.64 -3.67
CA ALA A 75 7.18 -6.68 -4.12
C ALA A 75 6.44 -7.17 -5.37
N THR A 76 7.18 -7.54 -6.41
CA THR A 76 6.60 -8.04 -7.66
C THR A 76 5.71 -9.26 -7.42
N ALA A 77 6.18 -10.21 -6.60
CA ALA A 77 5.43 -11.40 -6.28
C ALA A 77 4.20 -11.13 -5.42
N ALA A 78 4.27 -10.19 -4.47
CA ALA A 78 3.13 -9.78 -3.67
C ALA A 78 2.03 -9.20 -4.56
N LEU A 79 2.39 -8.30 -5.47
CA LEU A 79 1.46 -7.65 -6.40
C LEU A 79 0.86 -8.60 -7.44
N ALA A 80 1.52 -9.72 -7.72
CA ALA A 80 1.03 -10.76 -8.62
C ALA A 80 -0.04 -11.68 -8.00
N LEU A 81 -0.29 -11.59 -6.69
CA LEU A 81 -1.33 -12.37 -6.03
C LEU A 81 -2.72 -11.91 -6.50
N THR A 82 -3.52 -12.88 -6.98
CA THR A 82 -4.88 -12.62 -7.46
C THR A 82 -5.90 -12.47 -6.33
N ASP A 83 -5.64 -13.15 -5.20
CA ASP A 83 -6.44 -12.96 -4.00
C ASP A 83 -6.10 -11.61 -3.36
N THR A 84 -7.11 -10.75 -3.22
CA THR A 84 -6.91 -9.36 -2.78
C THR A 84 -6.43 -9.28 -1.34
N LEU A 85 -6.99 -10.10 -0.44
CA LEU A 85 -6.57 -10.11 0.97
C LEU A 85 -5.12 -10.59 1.11
N ALA A 86 -4.76 -11.68 0.43
CA ALA A 86 -3.41 -12.21 0.41
C ALA A 86 -2.40 -11.20 -0.16
N ARG A 87 -2.76 -10.52 -1.25
CA ARG A 87 -1.96 -9.44 -1.86
C ARG A 87 -1.72 -8.31 -0.86
N ASP A 88 -2.76 -7.83 -0.19
CA ASP A 88 -2.65 -6.68 0.70
C ASP A 88 -1.80 -7.02 1.95
N ILE A 89 -1.94 -8.25 2.48
CA ILE A 89 -1.11 -8.78 3.57
C ILE A 89 0.36 -8.90 3.14
N ALA A 90 0.61 -9.52 1.98
CA ALA A 90 1.94 -9.70 1.43
C ALA A 90 2.62 -8.35 1.16
N TRP A 91 1.90 -7.43 0.52
CA TRP A 91 2.38 -6.09 0.20
C TRP A 91 2.75 -5.31 1.46
N SER A 92 1.88 -5.35 2.47
CA SER A 92 2.17 -4.71 3.76
C SER A 92 3.42 -5.29 4.41
N ALA A 93 3.63 -6.60 4.36
CA ALA A 93 4.84 -7.23 4.89
C ALA A 93 6.11 -6.81 4.11
N VAL A 94 6.03 -6.66 2.79
CA VAL A 94 7.13 -6.15 1.96
C VAL A 94 7.45 -4.70 2.32
N VAL A 95 6.43 -3.84 2.39
CA VAL A 95 6.58 -2.41 2.72
C VAL A 95 7.21 -2.22 4.09
N GLN A 96 6.74 -2.97 5.10
CA GLN A 96 7.30 -2.92 6.47
C GLN A 96 8.78 -3.28 6.54
N GLN A 97 9.25 -4.13 5.61
CA GLN A 97 10.67 -4.51 5.54
C GLN A 97 11.48 -3.55 4.65
N TRP A 98 10.86 -2.97 3.63
CA TRP A 98 11.53 -2.08 2.68
C TRP A 98 11.69 -0.67 3.24
N ALA A 99 10.62 -0.07 3.74
CA ALA A 99 10.59 1.33 4.16
C ALA A 99 11.71 1.74 5.13
N PRO A 100 11.96 1.03 6.26
CA PRO A 100 13.05 1.41 7.17
C PRO A 100 14.45 1.18 6.60
N ALA A 101 14.59 0.32 5.59
CA ALA A 101 15.89 -0.07 5.07
C ALA A 101 16.33 0.76 3.87
N ASP A 102 15.38 1.18 3.03
CA ASP A 102 15.62 1.99 1.83
C ASP A 102 14.35 2.74 1.44
N PRO A 103 14.00 3.81 2.18
CA PRO A 103 12.76 4.55 1.93
C PRO A 103 12.78 5.28 0.58
N ALA A 104 13.94 5.72 0.10
CA ALA A 104 14.07 6.43 -1.17
C ALA A 104 13.72 5.54 -2.37
N THR A 105 14.25 4.31 -2.40
CA THR A 105 13.92 3.36 -3.47
C THR A 105 12.47 2.89 -3.36
N LEU A 106 11.92 2.72 -2.15
CA LEU A 106 10.51 2.38 -1.98
C LEU A 106 9.59 3.51 -2.49
N ALA A 107 9.89 4.77 -2.20
CA ALA A 107 9.12 5.92 -2.67
C ALA A 107 9.10 5.97 -4.21
N SER A 108 10.27 5.78 -4.83
CA SER A 108 10.41 5.72 -6.30
C SER A 108 9.66 4.54 -6.91
N TYR A 109 9.74 3.36 -6.29
CA TYR A 109 8.96 2.20 -6.71
C TYR A 109 7.46 2.46 -6.60
N ALA A 110 7.03 3.09 -5.51
CA ALA A 110 5.61 3.38 -5.25
C ALA A 110 5.04 4.47 -6.18
N SER A 111 5.84 5.45 -6.61
CA SER A 111 5.40 6.46 -7.57
C SER A 111 5.03 5.86 -8.93
N ASP A 112 5.68 4.75 -9.32
CA ASP A 112 5.42 4.06 -10.58
C ASP A 112 4.20 3.12 -10.53
N LEU A 113 3.64 2.88 -9.33
CA LEU A 113 2.46 2.04 -9.19
C LEU A 113 1.18 2.77 -9.64
N PRO A 114 0.17 2.03 -10.14
CA PRO A 114 -1.14 2.62 -10.41
C PRO A 114 -1.73 3.28 -9.14
N PRO A 115 -2.49 4.39 -9.28
CA PRO A 115 -3.20 4.99 -8.16
C PRO A 115 -4.07 3.96 -7.41
N GLY A 116 -3.93 3.89 -6.09
CA GLY A 116 -4.68 2.93 -5.27
C GLY A 116 -4.07 2.67 -3.89
N ALA A 117 -4.71 1.78 -3.13
CA ALA A 117 -4.31 1.47 -1.75
C ALA A 117 -2.87 0.98 -1.63
N VAL A 118 -2.43 0.12 -2.56
CA VAL A 118 -1.06 -0.42 -2.62
C VAL A 118 -0.03 0.72 -2.71
N ARG A 119 -0.20 1.63 -3.68
CA ARG A 119 0.67 2.81 -3.84
C ARG A 119 0.68 3.68 -2.60
N ASN A 120 -0.50 3.95 -2.05
CA ASN A 120 -0.66 4.82 -0.90
C ASN A 120 0.08 4.28 0.34
N ILE A 121 -0.08 2.99 0.64
CA ILE A 121 0.59 2.34 1.78
C ILE A 121 2.11 2.47 1.65
N ALA A 122 2.66 2.21 0.46
CA ALA A 122 4.10 2.29 0.27
C ALA A 122 4.64 3.72 0.32
N LEU A 123 3.93 4.70 -0.28
CA LEU A 123 4.32 6.11 -0.18
C LEU A 123 4.28 6.57 1.28
N ASP A 124 3.20 6.29 2.02
CA ASP A 124 3.06 6.70 3.43
C ASP A 124 4.20 6.11 4.29
N SER A 125 4.47 4.81 4.16
CA SER A 125 5.56 4.18 4.91
C SER A 125 6.94 4.66 4.49
N ALA A 126 7.19 4.83 3.18
CA ALA A 126 8.46 5.33 2.67
C ALA A 126 8.74 6.74 3.18
N LEU A 127 7.77 7.64 3.03
CA LEU A 127 7.90 9.05 3.43
C LEU A 127 8.07 9.20 4.94
N GLY A 128 7.34 8.42 5.74
CA GLY A 128 7.51 8.42 7.19
C GLY A 128 8.94 8.11 7.60
N HIS A 129 9.49 7.00 7.10
CA HIS A 129 10.88 6.64 7.39
C HIS A 129 11.88 7.61 6.78
N TRP A 130 11.63 8.12 5.57
CA TRP A 130 12.55 9.05 4.90
C TRP A 130 12.64 10.38 5.63
N LEU A 131 11.51 10.96 6.01
CA LEU A 131 11.46 12.23 6.76
C LEU A 131 12.09 12.10 8.15
N GLU A 132 12.06 10.90 8.74
CA GLU A 132 12.74 10.63 10.01
C GLU A 132 14.26 10.45 9.83
N SER A 133 14.70 9.76 8.78
CA SER A 133 16.12 9.41 8.61
C SER A 133 16.95 10.44 7.85
N ASP A 134 16.36 11.05 6.81
CA ASP A 134 17.01 12.05 5.93
C ASP A 134 15.96 13.01 5.32
N PRO A 135 15.40 13.92 6.14
CA PRO A 135 14.39 14.87 5.68
C PRO A 135 14.83 15.73 4.48
N PRO A 136 16.07 16.27 4.41
CA PRO A 136 16.51 17.03 3.25
C PRO A 136 16.45 16.24 1.93
N ALA A 137 16.85 14.97 1.93
CA ALA A 137 16.76 14.14 0.73
C ALA A 137 15.31 13.81 0.35
N ALA A 138 14.44 13.55 1.34
CA ALA A 138 13.02 13.34 1.10
C ALA A 138 12.38 14.56 0.44
N ILE A 139 12.67 15.76 0.97
CA ILE A 139 12.20 17.05 0.44
C ILE A 139 12.67 17.26 -0.99
N ALA A 140 13.95 17.07 -1.26
CA ALA A 140 14.52 17.22 -2.59
C ALA A 140 13.88 16.27 -3.62
N TRP A 141 13.49 15.06 -3.20
CA TRP A 141 12.76 14.12 -4.06
C TRP A 141 11.37 14.63 -4.43
N VAL A 142 10.63 15.21 -3.48
CA VAL A 142 9.31 15.82 -3.76
C VAL A 142 9.45 16.98 -4.76
N GLU A 143 10.45 17.84 -4.55
CA GLU A 143 10.72 18.99 -5.42
C GLU A 143 11.13 18.58 -6.84
N ALA A 144 11.66 17.37 -6.99
CA ALA A 144 12.04 16.80 -8.28
C ALA A 144 10.88 16.06 -8.99
N LEU A 145 9.72 15.89 -8.34
CA LEU A 145 8.56 15.27 -8.99
C LEU A 145 8.12 16.11 -10.20
N PRO A 146 7.73 15.48 -11.32
CA PRO A 146 7.22 16.23 -12.45
C PRO A 146 5.98 17.04 -12.06
N SER A 147 5.71 18.09 -12.83
CA SER A 147 4.46 18.80 -12.70
C SER A 147 3.38 18.07 -13.54
N SER A 148 2.87 16.92 -13.06
CA SER A 148 1.70 16.20 -13.64
C SER A 148 0.54 16.04 -12.63
N PRO A 149 -0.74 15.99 -13.07
CA PRO A 149 -1.86 15.81 -12.13
C PRO A 149 -1.72 14.56 -11.23
N GLU A 150 -1.02 13.52 -11.72
CA GLU A 150 -0.68 12.35 -10.93
C GLU A 150 0.32 12.64 -9.80
N ASP A 151 1.23 13.59 -10.01
CA ASP A 151 2.21 14.03 -9.00
C ASP A 151 1.59 14.97 -7.96
N ASP A 152 0.60 15.78 -8.34
CA ASP A 152 -0.17 16.61 -7.40
C ASP A 152 -0.79 15.77 -6.27
N VAL A 153 -1.22 14.53 -6.58
CA VAL A 153 -1.72 13.58 -5.57
C VAL A 153 -0.63 13.08 -4.63
N ILE A 154 0.60 12.90 -5.14
CA ILE A 154 1.77 12.55 -4.32
C ILE A 154 2.12 13.71 -3.41
N VAL A 155 2.22 14.92 -3.97
CA VAL A 155 2.50 16.17 -3.22
C VAL A 155 1.45 16.37 -2.12
N ALA A 156 0.17 16.21 -2.43
CA ALA A 156 -0.92 16.30 -1.45
C ALA A 156 -0.74 15.32 -0.28
N ARG A 157 -0.38 14.07 -0.58
CA ARG A 157 -0.13 13.04 0.43
C ARG A 157 1.05 13.40 1.33
N ILE A 158 2.13 13.89 0.74
CA ILE A 158 3.32 14.28 1.50
C ILE A 158 3.05 15.50 2.37
N ALA A 159 2.38 16.52 1.83
CA ALA A 159 1.97 17.71 2.58
C ALA A 159 1.12 17.34 3.80
N GLN A 160 0.26 16.32 3.67
CA GLN A 160 -0.60 15.81 4.75
C GLN A 160 0.12 14.85 5.71
N HIS A 161 1.41 14.55 5.50
CA HIS A 161 2.12 13.58 6.32
C HIS A 161 2.36 14.12 7.74
N PRO A 162 1.96 13.40 8.81
CA PRO A 162 2.07 13.90 10.19
C PRO A 162 3.50 14.29 10.61
N GLY A 163 4.51 13.54 10.15
CA GLY A 163 5.91 13.84 10.41
C GLY A 163 6.38 15.17 9.79
N LEU A 164 5.82 15.54 8.63
CA LEU A 164 6.13 16.83 8.00
C LEU A 164 5.39 17.95 8.72
N ILE A 165 4.09 17.81 8.97
CA ILE A 165 3.28 18.84 9.66
C ILE A 165 3.84 19.10 11.07
N GLY A 166 4.25 18.05 11.78
CA GLY A 166 4.83 18.14 13.12
C GLY A 166 6.18 18.85 13.19
N SER A 167 6.95 18.84 12.10
CA SER A 167 8.33 19.37 12.07
C SER A 167 8.48 20.67 11.27
N GLN A 168 7.77 20.79 10.15
CA GLN A 168 7.86 21.87 9.16
C GLN A 168 6.46 22.16 8.55
N PRO A 169 5.49 22.64 9.35
CA PRO A 169 4.13 22.90 8.87
C PRO A 169 4.09 23.95 7.76
N GLU A 170 5.00 24.93 7.75
CA GLU A 170 5.09 25.94 6.69
C GLU A 170 5.50 25.31 5.35
N LEU A 171 6.35 24.27 5.36
CA LEU A 171 6.72 23.53 4.15
C LEU A 171 5.54 22.68 3.65
N ALA A 172 4.79 22.05 4.57
CA ALA A 172 3.56 21.35 4.23
C ALA A 172 2.54 22.28 3.55
N ILE A 173 2.40 23.52 4.04
CA ILE A 173 1.57 24.55 3.41
C ILE A 173 2.10 24.92 2.03
N ALA A 174 3.39 25.22 1.89
CA ALA A 174 3.98 25.60 0.60
C ALA A 174 3.77 24.52 -0.48
N TRP A 175 3.90 23.24 -0.11
CA TRP A 175 3.61 22.13 -1.01
C TRP A 175 2.12 21.98 -1.31
N ALA A 176 1.25 22.18 -0.33
CA ALA A 176 -0.18 22.20 -0.58
C ALA A 176 -0.58 23.32 -1.56
N GLU A 177 0.02 24.51 -1.45
CA GLU A 177 -0.21 25.64 -2.37
C GLU A 177 0.31 25.38 -3.80
N ALA A 178 1.36 24.57 -3.94
CA ALA A 178 1.93 24.19 -5.22
C ALA A 178 1.06 23.20 -6.04
N ILE A 179 0.07 22.57 -5.40
CA ILE A 179 -0.89 21.70 -6.08
C ILE A 179 -1.72 22.53 -7.07
N ARG A 180 -1.80 22.09 -8.34
CA ARG A 180 -2.49 22.84 -9.39
C ARG A 180 -3.98 22.57 -9.42
N ASP A 181 -4.40 21.35 -9.11
CA ASP A 181 -5.82 21.05 -8.99
C ASP A 181 -6.42 21.86 -7.81
N PRO A 182 -7.32 22.82 -8.07
CA PRO A 182 -7.78 23.75 -7.04
C PRO A 182 -8.55 23.06 -5.91
N VAL A 183 -9.28 21.99 -6.24
CA VAL A 183 -10.06 21.23 -5.25
C VAL A 183 -9.14 20.41 -4.36
N LEU A 184 -8.14 19.73 -4.93
CA LEU A 184 -7.15 18.97 -4.19
C LEU A 184 -6.28 19.88 -3.33
N ARG A 185 -5.88 21.04 -3.85
CA ARG A 185 -5.15 22.06 -3.11
C ARG A 185 -5.93 22.55 -1.89
N SER A 186 -7.17 22.99 -2.09
CA SER A 186 -8.04 23.44 -1.00
C SER A 186 -8.23 22.35 0.06
N ARG A 187 -8.52 21.11 -0.34
CA ARG A 187 -8.61 19.94 0.57
C ARG A 187 -7.32 19.70 1.36
N THR A 188 -6.19 19.78 0.69
CA THR A 188 -4.87 19.55 1.31
C THR A 188 -4.59 20.64 2.33
N LEU A 189 -4.78 21.92 1.97
CA LEU A 189 -4.65 23.06 2.87
C LEU A 189 -5.57 22.92 4.09
N GLY A 190 -6.85 22.60 3.88
CA GLY A 190 -7.81 22.43 4.97
C GLY A 190 -7.49 21.28 5.93
N THR A 191 -6.73 20.27 5.50
CA THR A 191 -6.18 19.23 6.38
C THR A 191 -4.93 19.74 7.11
N VAL A 192 -3.94 20.23 6.36
CA VAL A 192 -2.65 20.68 6.93
C VAL A 192 -2.85 21.78 7.97
N VAL A 193 -3.68 22.80 7.68
CA VAL A 193 -3.92 23.91 8.63
C VAL A 193 -4.61 23.42 9.91
N ARG A 194 -5.48 22.41 9.81
CA ARG A 194 -6.19 21.85 10.97
C ARG A 194 -5.24 21.13 11.91
N GLU A 195 -4.37 20.29 11.34
CA GLU A 195 -3.34 19.57 12.10
C GLU A 195 -2.27 20.56 12.63
N TRP A 196 -1.91 21.57 11.85
CA TRP A 196 -0.99 22.63 12.29
C TRP A 196 -1.56 23.43 13.47
N ARG A 197 -2.88 23.66 13.51
CA ARG A 197 -3.53 24.34 14.63
C ARG A 197 -3.35 23.57 15.94
N ASP A 198 -3.31 22.24 15.92
CA ASP A 198 -3.08 21.44 17.12
C ASP A 198 -1.64 21.57 17.66
N ILE A 199 -0.70 22.02 16.81
CA ILE A 199 0.70 22.29 17.16
C ILE A 199 0.91 23.77 17.53
N ASN A 200 0.44 24.69 16.69
CA ASN A 200 0.58 26.13 16.85
C ASN A 200 -0.68 26.86 16.34
N PRO A 201 -1.67 27.08 17.22
CA PRO A 201 -2.93 27.71 16.83
C PRO A 201 -2.75 29.10 16.23
N ALA A 202 -1.88 29.93 16.82
CA ALA A 202 -1.72 31.32 16.38
C ALA A 202 -1.17 31.43 14.96
N ALA A 203 -0.20 30.58 14.60
CA ALA A 203 0.38 30.56 13.26
C ALA A 203 -0.60 30.00 12.23
N ALA A 204 -1.29 28.91 12.54
CA ALA A 204 -2.32 28.33 11.69
C ALA A 204 -3.49 29.31 11.45
N GLU A 205 -3.95 30.02 12.48
CA GLU A 205 -4.97 31.05 12.35
C GLU A 205 -4.50 32.24 11.51
N HIS A 206 -3.24 32.67 11.69
CA HIS A 206 -2.67 33.74 10.90
C HIS A 206 -2.68 33.37 9.42
N TYR A 207 -2.17 32.17 9.08
CA TYR A 207 -2.21 31.65 7.71
C TYR A 207 -3.63 31.57 7.17
N ALA A 208 -4.56 30.96 7.90
CA ALA A 208 -5.94 30.81 7.44
C ALA A 208 -6.58 32.16 7.10
N ARG A 209 -6.31 33.21 7.89
CA ARG A 209 -6.85 34.56 7.68
C ARG A 209 -6.21 35.32 6.52
N THR A 210 -4.94 35.07 6.23
CA THR A 210 -4.18 35.83 5.22
C THR A 210 -4.02 35.11 3.89
N SER A 211 -4.27 33.79 3.85
CA SER A 211 -4.13 32.99 2.65
C SER A 211 -5.14 33.42 1.57
N PRO A 212 -4.67 33.77 0.35
CA PRO A 212 -5.53 34.05 -0.78
C PRO A 212 -6.10 32.76 -1.40
N GLU A 213 -5.55 31.59 -1.03
CA GLU A 213 -5.95 30.28 -1.56
C GLU A 213 -7.18 29.70 -0.85
N LEU A 214 -7.60 30.30 0.27
CA LEU A 214 -8.76 29.90 1.03
C LEU A 214 -9.91 30.90 0.84
N THR A 215 -11.07 30.39 0.44
CA THR A 215 -12.31 31.17 0.40
C THR A 215 -12.74 31.57 1.82
N PRO A 216 -13.61 32.60 1.96
CA PRO A 216 -14.17 32.96 3.28
C PRO A 216 -14.85 31.79 4.00
N GLY A 217 -15.57 30.92 3.28
CA GLY A 217 -16.23 29.74 3.86
C GLY A 217 -15.24 28.69 4.35
N GLU A 218 -14.24 28.34 3.53
CA GLU A 218 -13.18 27.40 3.93
C GLU A 218 -12.37 27.90 5.13
N ARG A 219 -12.10 29.22 5.18
CA ARG A 219 -11.45 29.86 6.32
C ARG A 219 -12.29 29.72 7.59
N GLU A 220 -13.60 29.93 7.50
CA GLU A 220 -14.51 29.76 8.63
C GLU A 220 -14.56 28.30 9.10
N ASP A 221 -14.71 27.33 8.19
CA ASP A 221 -14.69 25.90 8.50
C ASP A 221 -13.42 25.50 9.26
N ILE A 222 -12.25 25.96 8.77
CA ILE A 222 -10.94 25.69 9.39
C ILE A 222 -10.87 26.31 10.79
N LEU A 223 -11.28 27.57 10.95
CA LEU A 223 -11.14 28.32 12.21
C LEU A 223 -12.12 27.84 13.29
N VAL A 224 -13.36 27.52 12.93
CA VAL A 224 -14.43 27.11 13.85
C VAL A 224 -14.35 25.61 14.17
N GLY A 225 -13.62 24.84 13.36
CA GLY A 225 -13.49 23.39 13.53
C GLY A 225 -14.70 22.59 13.05
N GLU A 226 -15.51 23.19 12.17
CA GLU A 226 -16.60 22.49 11.49
C GLU A 226 -16.08 21.59 10.36
N ARG A 227 -16.97 20.81 9.73
CA ARG A 227 -16.59 19.97 8.59
C ARG A 227 -16.09 20.84 7.44
N PHE A 228 -14.80 20.75 7.14
CA PHE A 228 -14.20 21.41 5.98
C PHE A 228 -14.90 21.03 4.67
N THR A 229 -15.46 22.03 3.99
CA THR A 229 -16.09 21.88 2.67
C THR A 229 -15.24 22.56 1.58
N PRO A 230 -14.56 21.80 0.72
CA PRO A 230 -13.75 22.37 -0.35
C PRO A 230 -14.64 22.97 -1.45
N HIS A 231 -14.33 24.19 -1.88
CA HIS A 231 -15.06 24.89 -2.93
C HIS A 231 -14.30 24.84 -4.27
N PRO A 232 -14.99 24.66 -5.40
CA PRO A 232 -14.38 24.59 -6.72
C PRO A 232 -13.90 25.94 -7.26
#